data_AF-A0A4Q0SYI2-F1
#
_entry.id   AF-A0A4Q0SYI2-F1
#
_cell.length_a   1.000
_cell.length_b   1.000
_cell.length_c   1.000
_cell.angle_alpha   90.00
_cell.angle_beta   90.00
_cell.angle_gamma   90.00
#
_symmetry.space_group_name_H-M   'P 1'
#
loop_
_entity.id
_entity.type
_entity.pdbx_description
1 polymer ?
#
loop_
_entity_poly.entity_id
_entity_poly.type
_entity_poly.pdbx_seq_one_letter_code
_entity_poly.pdbx_strand_id
1 'polypeptide(L)'
;MLLRARCRTCHAAISPVYPVVELAVGVWFAIAASYIGRAETMEVLIADISFAVVGFLLIGLIVMDWQTHLLPDAFTLTGIAIALFLVCSQAIFLGPTEDQVLLRHKAPITAAMSVEKGNVFLTGPEALIGGRIVATLAAAGLLLLVRGAYKALRGREGMGLGDVKLLAMIAAFLGFWPAILALFLGVLTASFFAAFLLFRGRATSATRLPFGSFLAAGGLAASLFGTNIISAYISLLR
;
A
#
# COMPACT_ATOMS: atom_id res chain seq x y z
N MET A 1 14.90 -22.63 -13.56
CA MET A 1 16.19 -21.92 -13.75
C MET A 1 17.03 -22.59 -14.85
N LEU A 2 16.61 -22.47 -16.12
CA LEU A 2 17.19 -23.22 -17.25
C LEU A 2 18.44 -22.56 -17.90
N LEU A 3 18.85 -21.36 -17.44
CA LEU A 3 19.85 -20.50 -18.11
C LEU A 3 21.15 -20.25 -17.32
N ARG A 4 21.49 -21.08 -16.31
CA ARG A 4 22.75 -20.98 -15.51
C ARG A 4 23.10 -19.57 -15.00
N ALA A 5 22.10 -18.76 -14.64
CA ALA A 5 22.25 -17.37 -14.16
C ALA A 5 23.02 -16.44 -15.11
N ARG A 6 23.03 -16.73 -16.42
CA ARG A 6 23.62 -15.86 -17.44
C ARG A 6 22.57 -15.43 -18.46
N CYS A 7 22.67 -14.18 -18.88
CA CYS A 7 21.89 -13.63 -19.99
C CYS A 7 22.10 -14.48 -21.26
N ARG A 8 21.01 -14.89 -21.92
CA ARG A 8 21.07 -15.75 -23.13
C ARG A 8 21.83 -15.10 -24.29
N THR A 9 21.74 -13.78 -24.42
CA THR A 9 22.29 -13.02 -25.56
C THR A 9 23.65 -12.41 -25.23
N CYS A 10 23.82 -11.96 -23.99
CA CYS A 10 24.95 -11.15 -23.57
C CYS A 10 25.93 -11.87 -22.62
N HIS A 11 25.59 -13.09 -22.18
CA HIS A 11 26.36 -13.94 -21.26
C HIS A 11 26.77 -13.32 -19.91
N ALA A 12 26.39 -12.07 -19.65
CA ALA A 12 26.58 -11.39 -18.39
C ALA A 12 25.85 -12.13 -17.26
N ALA A 13 26.46 -12.12 -16.07
CA ALA A 13 25.84 -12.67 -14.87
C ALA A 13 24.62 -11.83 -14.50
N ILE A 14 23.50 -12.51 -14.25
CA ILE A 14 22.26 -11.86 -13.79
C ILE A 14 22.47 -11.44 -12.34
N SER A 15 22.15 -10.19 -12.00
CA SER A 15 22.26 -9.71 -10.61
C SER A 15 21.38 -10.56 -9.69
N PRO A 16 21.82 -10.84 -8.44
CA PRO A 16 21.06 -11.67 -7.51
C PRO A 16 19.74 -11.02 -7.07
N VAL A 17 19.52 -9.73 -7.38
CA VAL A 17 18.25 -9.05 -7.05
C VAL A 17 17.10 -9.65 -7.86
N TYR A 18 17.31 -9.97 -9.15
CA TYR A 18 16.26 -10.51 -10.01
C TYR A 18 15.64 -11.83 -9.52
N PRO A 19 16.43 -12.90 -9.22
CA PRO A 19 15.85 -14.14 -8.71
C PRO A 19 15.17 -13.96 -7.34
N VAL A 20 15.66 -13.03 -6.50
CA VAL A 20 14.99 -12.71 -5.23
C VAL A 20 13.63 -12.06 -5.48
N VAL A 21 13.52 -11.16 -6.45
CA VAL A 21 12.26 -10.50 -6.81
C VAL A 21 11.27 -11.48 -7.44
N GLU A 22 11.73 -12.35 -8.34
CA GLU A 22 10.90 -13.42 -8.91
C GLU A 22 10.35 -14.34 -7.82
N LEU A 23 11.19 -14.72 -6.85
CA LEU A 23 10.76 -15.53 -5.71
C LEU A 23 9.77 -14.76 -4.83
N ALA A 24 10.04 -13.49 -4.51
CA ALA A 24 9.15 -12.68 -3.68
C ALA A 24 7.77 -12.50 -4.31
N VAL A 25 7.71 -12.21 -5.62
CA VAL A 25 6.46 -12.13 -6.38
C VAL A 25 5.77 -13.49 -6.44
N GLY A 26 6.52 -14.58 -6.69
CA GLY A 26 5.99 -15.94 -6.71
C GLY A 26 5.37 -16.35 -5.37
N VAL A 27 6.04 -16.05 -4.26
CA VAL A 27 5.51 -16.28 -2.90
C VAL A 27 4.26 -15.44 -2.66
N TRP A 28 4.26 -14.16 -3.07
CA TRP A 28 3.09 -13.31 -2.93
C TRP A 28 1.88 -13.85 -3.68
N PHE A 29 2.05 -14.26 -4.94
CA PHE A 29 0.97 -14.86 -5.72
C PHE A 29 0.54 -16.22 -5.17
N ALA A 30 1.45 -17.03 -4.63
CA ALA A 30 1.09 -18.29 -3.98
C ALA A 30 0.20 -18.05 -2.74
N ILE A 31 0.55 -17.04 -1.93
CA ILE A 31 -0.27 -16.61 -0.79
C ILE A 31 -1.63 -16.10 -1.29
N ALA A 32 -1.65 -15.21 -2.28
CA ALA A 32 -2.89 -14.66 -2.84
C ALA A 32 -3.80 -15.75 -3.45
N ALA A 33 -3.23 -16.70 -4.18
CA ALA A 33 -3.97 -17.82 -4.77
C ALA A 33 -4.62 -18.73 -3.72
N SER A 34 -4.01 -18.87 -2.55
CA SER A 34 -4.59 -19.64 -1.44
C SER A 34 -5.87 -19.02 -0.87
N TYR A 35 -6.06 -17.70 -1.04
CA TYR A 35 -7.28 -16.99 -0.68
C TYR A 35 -8.33 -17.08 -1.79
N ILE A 36 -7.93 -16.85 -3.05
CA ILE A 36 -8.82 -16.91 -4.22
C ILE A 36 -9.58 -18.24 -4.31
N GLY A 37 -8.91 -19.37 -4.03
CA GLY A 37 -9.53 -20.70 -4.09
C GLY A 37 -10.60 -20.96 -3.02
N ARG A 38 -10.77 -20.04 -2.05
CA ARG A 38 -11.75 -20.12 -0.96
C ARG A 38 -12.85 -19.06 -1.09
N ALA A 39 -12.86 -18.28 -2.16
CA ALA A 39 -13.84 -17.23 -2.37
C ALA A 39 -15.23 -17.84 -2.69
N GLU A 40 -16.19 -17.66 -1.79
CA GLU A 40 -17.57 -18.15 -1.96
C GLU A 40 -18.46 -17.12 -2.69
N THR A 41 -18.06 -15.85 -2.73
CA THR A 41 -18.80 -14.75 -3.38
C THR A 41 -17.92 -13.97 -4.35
N MET A 42 -18.54 -13.31 -5.34
CA MET A 42 -17.84 -12.46 -6.30
C MET A 42 -17.13 -11.27 -5.62
N GLU A 43 -17.68 -10.75 -4.53
CA GLU A 43 -17.07 -9.67 -3.74
C GLU A 43 -15.71 -10.09 -3.15
N VAL A 44 -15.67 -11.26 -2.50
CA VAL A 44 -14.45 -11.81 -1.89
C VAL A 44 -13.41 -12.09 -2.97
N LEU A 45 -13.84 -12.62 -4.12
CA LEU A 45 -12.95 -12.84 -5.26
C LEU A 45 -12.28 -11.54 -5.73
N ILE A 46 -13.03 -10.44 -5.86
CA ILE A 46 -12.46 -9.16 -6.29
C ILE A 46 -11.54 -8.57 -5.21
N ALA A 47 -11.85 -8.78 -3.92
CA ALA A 47 -10.97 -8.36 -2.83
C ALA A 47 -9.63 -9.12 -2.87
N ASP A 48 -9.66 -10.43 -3.12
CA ASP A 48 -8.45 -11.26 -3.24
C ASP A 48 -7.61 -10.89 -4.47
N ILE A 49 -8.26 -10.57 -5.60
CA ILE A 49 -7.58 -10.04 -6.78
C ILE A 49 -6.92 -8.70 -6.46
N SER A 50 -7.62 -7.80 -5.75
CA SER A 50 -7.08 -6.51 -5.32
C SER A 50 -5.84 -6.69 -4.43
N PHE A 51 -5.86 -7.67 -3.52
CA PHE A 51 -4.74 -8.05 -2.68
C PHE A 51 -3.54 -8.58 -3.50
N ALA A 52 -3.79 -9.42 -4.50
CA ALA A 52 -2.75 -9.91 -5.39
C ALA A 52 -2.07 -8.75 -6.16
N VAL A 53 -2.88 -7.86 -6.74
CA VAL A 53 -2.42 -6.72 -7.55
C VAL A 53 -1.62 -5.72 -6.70
N VAL A 54 -2.14 -5.32 -5.53
CA VAL A 54 -1.46 -4.31 -4.70
C VAL A 54 -0.08 -4.81 -4.28
N GLY A 55 0.05 -6.07 -3.89
CA GLY A 55 1.36 -6.57 -3.48
C GLY A 55 2.33 -6.76 -4.64
N PHE A 56 1.87 -7.15 -5.83
CA PHE A 56 2.70 -7.13 -7.03
C PHE A 56 3.26 -5.72 -7.31
N LEU A 57 2.40 -4.70 -7.26
CA LEU A 57 2.83 -3.31 -7.46
C LEU A 57 3.79 -2.85 -6.37
N LEU A 58 3.51 -3.12 -5.10
CA LEU A 58 4.36 -2.71 -3.98
C LEU A 58 5.72 -3.41 -4.00
N ILE A 59 5.79 -4.71 -4.28
CA ILE A 59 7.06 -5.43 -4.42
C ILE A 59 7.89 -4.82 -5.55
N GLY A 60 7.27 -4.53 -6.70
CA GLY A 60 7.96 -3.85 -7.81
C GLY A 60 8.48 -2.47 -7.41
N LEU A 61 7.69 -1.68 -6.69
CA LEU A 61 8.06 -0.32 -6.26
C LEU A 61 9.18 -0.33 -5.20
N ILE A 62 9.22 -1.31 -4.30
CA ILE A 62 10.34 -1.49 -3.36
C ILE A 62 11.64 -1.67 -4.12
N VAL A 63 11.64 -2.53 -5.14
CA VAL A 63 12.86 -2.84 -5.90
C VAL A 63 13.29 -1.65 -6.75
N MET A 64 12.33 -0.97 -7.40
CA MET A 64 12.60 0.21 -8.20
C MET A 64 13.18 1.35 -7.35
N ASP A 65 12.53 1.67 -6.23
CA ASP A 65 13.00 2.73 -5.34
C ASP A 65 14.36 2.41 -4.73
N TRP A 66 14.63 1.15 -4.38
CA TRP A 66 15.93 0.72 -3.86
C TRP A 66 17.07 0.89 -4.88
N GLN A 67 16.81 0.68 -6.18
CA GLN A 67 17.84 0.74 -7.21
C GLN A 67 18.04 2.14 -7.79
N THR A 68 16.94 2.86 -8.06
CA THR A 68 16.98 4.11 -8.84
C THR A 68 16.59 5.33 -8.02
N HIS A 69 16.07 5.16 -6.80
CA HIS A 69 15.51 6.24 -5.98
C HIS A 69 14.43 7.07 -6.70
N LEU A 70 13.79 6.47 -7.71
CA LEU A 70 12.78 7.11 -8.54
C LEU A 70 11.55 6.24 -8.57
N LEU A 71 10.42 6.82 -8.17
CA LEU A 71 9.11 6.19 -8.34
C LEU A 71 8.49 6.65 -9.66
N PRO A 72 8.36 5.76 -10.66
CA PRO A 72 7.77 6.12 -11.94
C PRO A 72 6.28 6.40 -11.77
N ASP A 73 5.87 7.58 -12.20
CA ASP A 73 4.47 8.03 -12.14
C ASP A 73 3.51 7.03 -12.80
N ALA A 74 3.95 6.39 -13.88
CA ALA A 74 3.20 5.35 -14.58
C ALA A 74 2.75 4.24 -13.61
N PHE A 75 3.62 3.72 -12.73
CA PHE A 75 3.24 2.65 -11.81
C PHE A 75 2.26 3.14 -10.73
N THR A 76 2.55 4.28 -10.10
CA THR A 76 1.71 4.78 -9.01
C THR A 76 0.33 5.22 -9.48
N LEU A 77 0.24 5.88 -10.66
CA LEU A 77 -1.00 6.42 -11.19
C LEU A 77 -1.85 5.31 -11.82
N THR A 78 -1.23 4.38 -12.55
CA THR A 78 -1.92 3.17 -13.01
C THR A 78 -2.38 2.32 -11.82
N GLY A 79 -1.60 2.24 -10.74
CA GLY A 79 -2.02 1.58 -9.51
C GLY A 79 -3.28 2.19 -8.92
N ILE A 80 -3.36 3.51 -8.79
CA ILE A 80 -4.57 4.23 -8.32
C ILE A 80 -5.76 3.94 -9.24
N ALA A 81 -5.56 4.00 -10.57
CA ALA A 81 -6.62 3.72 -11.53
C ALA A 81 -7.16 2.29 -11.41
N ILE A 82 -6.27 1.29 -11.26
CA ILE A 82 -6.67 -0.11 -11.05
C ILE A 82 -7.40 -0.27 -9.72
N ALA A 83 -6.93 0.37 -8.64
CA ALA A 83 -7.59 0.33 -7.34
C ALA A 83 -9.03 0.85 -7.42
N LEU A 84 -9.22 2.02 -8.04
CA LEU A 84 -10.55 2.60 -8.21
C LEU A 84 -11.44 1.71 -9.09
N PHE A 85 -10.90 1.13 -10.17
CA PHE A 85 -11.65 0.21 -11.02
C PHE A 85 -12.13 -1.03 -10.24
N LEU A 86 -11.25 -1.64 -9.44
CA LEU A 86 -11.59 -2.81 -8.62
C LEU A 86 -12.57 -2.46 -7.50
N VAL A 87 -12.47 -1.27 -6.89
CA VAL A 87 -13.44 -0.79 -5.91
C VAL A 87 -14.80 -0.57 -6.57
N CYS A 88 -14.84 0.02 -7.76
CA CYS A 88 -16.08 0.20 -8.52
C CYS A 88 -16.70 -1.14 -8.92
N SER A 89 -15.89 -2.14 -9.30
CA SER A 89 -16.42 -3.47 -9.60
C SER A 89 -16.96 -4.16 -8.35
N GLN A 90 -16.30 -4.04 -7.20
CA GLN A 90 -16.84 -4.51 -5.92
C GLN A 90 -18.19 -3.87 -5.64
N ALA A 91 -18.28 -2.55 -5.78
CA ALA A 91 -19.48 -1.75 -5.53
C ALA A 91 -20.71 -2.21 -6.36
N ILE A 92 -20.51 -2.72 -7.58
CA ILE A 92 -21.59 -3.26 -8.43
C ILE A 92 -22.19 -4.55 -7.85
N PHE A 93 -21.39 -5.36 -7.16
CA PHE A 93 -21.81 -6.65 -6.61
C PHE A 93 -22.29 -6.57 -5.15
N LEU A 94 -22.30 -5.38 -4.51
CA LEU A 94 -22.93 -5.18 -3.21
C LEU A 94 -24.46 -5.16 -3.36
N GLY A 95 -25.14 -6.13 -2.74
CA GLY A 95 -26.59 -6.20 -2.69
C GLY A 95 -27.20 -5.07 -1.83
N PRO A 96 -28.40 -4.55 -2.18
CA PRO A 96 -28.98 -3.33 -1.60
C PRO A 96 -29.57 -3.46 -0.17
N THR A 97 -29.39 -4.58 0.52
CA THR A 97 -30.05 -4.87 1.82
C THR A 97 -29.12 -5.44 2.90
N GLU A 98 -27.80 -5.29 2.78
CA GLU A 98 -26.87 -5.58 3.87
C GLU A 98 -26.21 -4.30 4.38
N ASP A 99 -27.00 -3.49 5.10
CA ASP A 99 -26.55 -2.36 5.91
C ASP A 99 -25.68 -2.78 7.12
N GLN A 100 -25.35 -4.07 7.21
CA GLN A 100 -24.30 -4.61 8.06
C GLN A 100 -23.52 -5.68 7.30
N VAL A 101 -22.47 -5.25 6.60
CA VAL A 101 -21.39 -6.14 6.15
C VAL A 101 -20.66 -6.68 7.40
N LEU A 102 -21.27 -7.68 8.04
CA LEU A 102 -20.58 -8.64 8.88
C LEU A 102 -19.81 -9.58 7.96
N LEU A 103 -18.71 -9.07 7.38
CA LEU A 103 -17.66 -9.94 6.87
C LEU A 103 -17.18 -10.79 8.05
N ARG A 104 -17.50 -12.09 7.96
CA ARG A 104 -16.96 -13.16 8.81
C ARG A 104 -15.47 -13.34 8.52
N HIS A 105 -14.69 -12.31 8.84
CA HIS A 105 -13.33 -12.25 9.39
C HIS A 105 -12.94 -10.76 9.50
N LYS A 106 -13.33 -10.13 10.61
CA LYS A 106 -12.77 -8.90 11.21
C LYS A 106 -12.20 -7.85 10.24
N ALA A 107 -13.05 -7.15 9.48
CA ALA A 107 -12.63 -5.90 8.84
C ALA A 107 -13.78 -4.88 8.79
N PRO A 108 -14.04 -4.12 9.88
CA PRO A 108 -14.69 -2.84 9.73
C PRO A 108 -13.69 -1.88 9.10
N ILE A 109 -13.70 -1.77 7.77
CA ILE A 109 -12.92 -0.74 7.08
C ILE A 109 -13.68 0.56 7.25
N THR A 110 -13.28 1.31 8.26
CA THR A 110 -13.63 2.71 8.45
C THR A 110 -13.24 3.49 7.19
N ALA A 111 -14.23 3.77 6.34
CA ALA A 111 -14.18 4.98 5.54
C ALA A 111 -13.83 6.13 6.50
N ALA A 112 -12.96 7.04 6.07
CA ALA A 112 -12.55 8.20 6.88
C ALA A 112 -13.75 9.07 7.32
N MET A 113 -14.95 8.79 6.82
CA MET A 113 -16.24 9.28 7.31
C MET A 113 -17.24 8.13 7.41
N SER A 114 -17.26 7.41 8.54
CA SER A 114 -18.45 6.63 8.90
C SER A 114 -19.50 7.63 9.38
N VAL A 115 -20.33 8.13 8.45
CA VAL A 115 -21.45 9.00 8.77
C VAL A 115 -22.46 8.19 9.58
N GLU A 116 -22.72 8.68 10.78
CA GLU A 116 -23.66 8.11 11.74
C GLU A 116 -25.08 8.03 11.14
N LYS A 117 -25.80 6.96 11.48
CA LYS A 117 -27.18 6.65 11.10
C LYS A 117 -28.08 7.90 11.05
N GLY A 118 -28.48 8.31 9.85
CA GLY A 118 -29.43 9.41 9.67
C GLY A 118 -29.68 9.86 8.24
N ASN A 119 -28.74 9.63 7.32
CA ASN A 119 -28.90 10.05 5.92
C ASN A 119 -29.09 8.83 5.02
N VAL A 120 -30.33 8.63 4.57
CA VAL A 120 -30.82 7.53 3.70
C VAL A 120 -30.11 7.46 2.32
N PHE A 121 -29.13 8.34 2.06
CA PHE A 121 -28.48 8.50 0.75
C PHE A 121 -27.00 8.06 0.70
N LEU A 122 -26.40 7.62 1.82
CA LEU A 122 -24.96 7.30 1.90
C LEU A 122 -24.69 6.00 2.69
N THR A 123 -25.50 4.97 2.46
CA THR A 123 -25.30 3.65 3.07
C THR A 123 -25.01 2.55 2.04
N GLY A 124 -24.94 2.89 0.74
CA GLY A 124 -24.74 1.95 -0.35
C GLY A 124 -23.34 1.94 -0.98
N PRO A 125 -23.22 1.41 -2.21
CA PRO A 125 -21.98 1.34 -3.00
C PRO A 125 -21.28 2.69 -3.17
N GLU A 126 -22.04 3.79 -3.18
CA GLU A 126 -21.54 5.16 -3.24
C GLU A 126 -20.67 5.56 -2.03
N ALA A 127 -20.97 5.03 -0.84
CA ALA A 127 -20.16 5.28 0.35
C ALA A 127 -18.81 4.56 0.28
N LEU A 128 -18.77 3.37 -0.34
CA LEU A 128 -17.53 2.62 -0.55
C LEU A 128 -16.60 3.35 -1.52
N ILE A 129 -17.10 3.74 -2.70
CA ILE A 129 -16.33 4.46 -3.71
C ILE A 129 -15.91 5.83 -3.18
N GLY A 130 -16.86 6.59 -2.61
CA GLY A 130 -16.61 7.89 -2.01
C GLY A 130 -15.57 7.82 -0.89
N GLY A 131 -15.68 6.83 -0.02
CA GLY A 131 -14.72 6.59 1.05
C GLY A 131 -13.29 6.34 0.56
N ARG A 132 -13.12 5.67 -0.58
CA ARG A 132 -11.80 5.40 -1.19
C ARG A 132 -11.20 6.63 -1.86
N ILE A 133 -12.03 7.42 -2.55
CA ILE A 133 -11.60 8.69 -3.12
C ILE A 133 -11.17 9.64 -2.00
N VAL A 134 -11.99 9.77 -0.95
CA VAL A 134 -11.66 10.61 0.22
C VAL A 134 -10.40 10.10 0.91
N ALA A 135 -10.24 8.79 1.10
CA ALA A 135 -9.01 8.23 1.67
C ALA A 135 -7.76 8.56 0.84
N THR A 136 -7.86 8.43 -0.49
CA THR A 136 -6.78 8.73 -1.43
C THR A 136 -6.38 10.21 -1.38
N LEU A 137 -7.37 11.10 -1.44
CA LEU A 137 -7.16 12.55 -1.36
C LEU A 137 -6.64 12.97 0.02
N ALA A 138 -7.16 12.39 1.10
CA ALA A 138 -6.74 12.68 2.47
C ALA A 138 -5.29 12.23 2.71
N ALA A 139 -4.92 11.03 2.23
CA ALA A 139 -3.56 10.52 2.34
C ALA A 139 -2.57 11.36 1.52
N ALA A 140 -2.93 11.71 0.28
CA ALA A 140 -2.12 12.61 -0.55
C ALA A 140 -1.99 14.00 0.11
N GLY A 141 -3.10 14.56 0.58
CA GLY A 141 -3.17 15.85 1.26
C GLY A 141 -2.32 15.87 2.53
N LEU A 142 -2.35 14.80 3.33
CA LEU A 142 -1.55 14.67 4.56
C LEU A 142 -0.05 14.81 4.26
N LEU A 143 0.48 14.07 3.29
CA LEU A 143 1.89 14.17 2.94
C LEU A 143 2.25 15.49 2.24
N LEU A 144 1.34 16.07 1.45
CA LEU A 144 1.53 17.40 0.87
C LEU A 144 1.59 18.49 1.95
N LEU A 145 0.77 18.39 3.00
CA LEU A 145 0.82 19.29 4.15
C LEU A 145 2.15 19.15 4.89
N VAL A 146 2.62 17.92 5.15
CA VAL A 146 3.93 17.67 5.76
C VAL A 146 5.05 18.24 4.89
N ARG A 147 4.99 18.02 3.57
CA ARG A 147 5.96 18.57 2.62
C ARG A 147 5.97 20.09 2.64
N GLY A 148 4.79 20.72 2.64
CA GLY A 148 4.63 22.17 2.69
C GLY A 148 5.17 22.77 3.99
N ALA A 149 4.79 22.19 5.13
CA ALA A 149 5.29 22.58 6.45
C ALA A 149 6.81 22.45 6.54
N TYR A 150 7.37 21.35 6.04
CA TYR A 150 8.82 21.16 6.01
C TYR A 150 9.52 22.18 5.11
N LYS A 151 8.98 22.45 3.92
CA LYS A 151 9.52 23.47 3.00
C LYS A 151 9.49 24.86 3.63
N ALA A 152 8.42 25.21 4.33
CA ALA A 152 8.29 26.49 5.04
C ALA A 152 9.29 26.62 6.20
N LEU A 153 9.54 25.55 6.96
CA LEU A 153 10.44 25.57 8.12
C LEU A 153 11.94 25.48 7.76
N ARG A 154 12.31 24.66 6.77
CA ARG A 154 13.71 24.35 6.42
C ARG A 154 14.19 24.99 5.12
N GLY A 155 13.31 25.60 4.33
CA GLY A 155 13.64 26.22 3.04
C GLY A 155 14.14 25.23 1.98
N ARG A 156 14.05 23.91 2.24
CA ARG A 156 14.50 22.83 1.36
C ARG A 156 13.37 21.84 1.15
N GLU A 157 13.35 21.20 -0.01
CA GLU A 157 12.38 20.15 -0.28
C GLU A 157 12.78 18.88 0.49
N GLY A 158 11.97 18.50 1.48
CA GLY A 158 12.27 17.37 2.37
C GLY A 158 11.82 16.01 1.86
N MET A 159 10.78 15.98 1.02
CA MET A 159 10.14 14.74 0.55
C MET A 159 9.80 14.83 -0.93
N GLY A 160 9.98 13.71 -1.64
CA GLY A 160 9.68 13.60 -3.06
C GLY A 160 8.16 13.53 -3.32
N LEU A 161 7.72 14.05 -4.48
CA LEU A 161 6.32 13.91 -4.89
C LEU A 161 5.94 12.42 -5.11
N GLY A 162 6.91 11.55 -5.39
CA GLY A 162 6.71 10.11 -5.55
C GLY A 162 6.12 9.45 -4.30
N ASP A 163 6.59 9.83 -3.10
CA ASP A 163 6.12 9.25 -1.83
C ASP A 163 4.65 9.58 -1.57
N VAL A 164 4.23 10.81 -1.93
CA VAL A 164 2.83 11.26 -1.87
C VAL A 164 1.95 10.37 -2.76
N LYS A 165 2.39 10.12 -4.01
CA LYS A 165 1.66 9.30 -4.98
C LYS A 165 1.60 7.84 -4.55
N LEU A 166 2.69 7.32 -3.97
CA LEU A 166 2.73 5.97 -3.42
C LEU A 166 1.74 5.80 -2.26
N LEU A 167 1.72 6.74 -1.30
CA LEU A 167 0.77 6.68 -0.18
C LEU A 167 -0.68 6.80 -0.68
N ALA A 168 -0.94 7.67 -1.66
CA ALA A 168 -2.25 7.78 -2.29
C ALA A 168 -2.68 6.46 -2.94
N MET A 169 -1.76 5.78 -3.65
CA MET A 169 -2.00 4.46 -4.22
C MET A 169 -2.33 3.41 -3.15
N ILE A 170 -1.56 3.37 -2.06
CA ILE A 170 -1.83 2.47 -0.92
C ILE A 170 -3.21 2.77 -0.32
N ALA A 171 -3.57 4.05 -0.15
CA ALA A 171 -4.86 4.46 0.38
C ALA A 171 -6.03 4.12 -0.57
N ALA A 172 -5.82 4.15 -1.88
CA ALA A 172 -6.81 3.72 -2.85
C ALA A 172 -7.12 2.22 -2.70
N PHE A 173 -6.10 1.37 -2.53
CA PHE A 173 -6.28 -0.08 -2.37
C PHE A 173 -6.73 -0.50 -0.97
N LEU A 174 -6.12 0.02 0.10
CA LEU A 174 -6.35 -0.47 1.47
C LEU A 174 -7.29 0.45 2.28
N GLY A 175 -7.44 1.72 1.90
CA GLY A 175 -8.20 2.72 2.65
C GLY A 175 -7.30 3.57 3.55
N PHE A 176 -7.92 4.50 4.29
CA PHE A 176 -7.19 5.53 5.02
C PHE A 176 -6.40 4.99 6.23
N TRP A 177 -7.04 4.19 7.09
CA TRP A 177 -6.40 3.68 8.30
C TRP A 177 -5.21 2.75 8.03
N PRO A 178 -5.32 1.75 7.13
CA PRO A 178 -4.15 0.94 6.80
C PRO A 178 -3.07 1.74 6.06
N ALA A 179 -3.41 2.79 5.30
CA ALA A 179 -2.41 3.66 4.69
C ALA A 179 -1.63 4.46 5.75
N ILE A 180 -2.29 4.97 6.80
CA ILE A 180 -1.60 5.58 7.93
C ILE A 180 -0.70 4.56 8.64
N LEU A 181 -1.19 3.34 8.86
CA LEU A 181 -0.39 2.28 9.45
C LEU A 181 0.85 1.97 8.58
N ALA A 182 0.68 1.92 7.25
CA ALA A 182 1.78 1.74 6.31
C ALA A 182 2.81 2.87 6.41
N LEU A 183 2.36 4.13 6.50
CA LEU A 183 3.23 5.28 6.73
C LEU A 183 3.97 5.15 8.07
N PHE A 184 3.27 4.79 9.14
CA PHE A 184 3.87 4.64 10.45
C PHE A 184 4.94 3.54 10.47
N LEU A 185 4.62 2.34 9.95
CA LEU A 185 5.57 1.23 9.83
C LEU A 185 6.75 1.59 8.91
N GLY A 186 6.49 2.30 7.82
CA GLY A 186 7.53 2.78 6.91
C GLY A 186 8.49 3.77 7.57
N VAL A 187 7.96 4.78 8.28
CA VAL A 187 8.78 5.74 9.03
C VAL A 187 9.56 5.04 10.15
N LEU A 188 8.94 4.09 10.86
CA LEU A 188 9.59 3.34 11.92
C LEU A 188 10.77 2.52 11.38
N THR A 189 10.54 1.72 10.34
CA THR A 189 11.58 0.88 9.71
C THR A 189 12.68 1.71 9.06
N ALA A 190 12.33 2.82 8.39
CA ALA A 190 13.29 3.76 7.84
C ALA A 190 14.15 4.41 8.93
N SER A 191 13.55 4.79 10.07
CA SER A 191 14.25 5.38 11.21
C SER A 191 15.24 4.40 11.84
N PHE A 192 14.81 3.14 12.08
CA PHE A 192 15.72 2.10 12.57
C PHE A 192 16.88 1.84 11.60
N PHE A 193 16.60 1.79 10.29
CA PHE A 193 17.64 1.59 9.28
C PHE A 193 18.61 2.79 9.21
N ALA A 194 18.09 4.01 9.28
CA ALA A 194 18.88 5.23 9.33
C ALA A 194 19.80 5.23 10.57
N ALA A 195 19.24 4.99 11.76
CA ALA A 195 20.00 4.89 13.00
C ALA A 195 21.10 3.82 12.89
N PHE A 196 20.78 2.64 12.37
CA PHE A 196 21.75 1.57 12.15
C PHE A 196 22.90 1.97 11.22
N LEU A 197 22.62 2.71 10.14
CA LEU A 197 23.66 3.22 9.24
C LEU A 197 24.53 4.28 9.91
N LEU A 198 23.96 5.15 10.74
CA LEU A 198 24.70 6.12 11.55
C LEU A 198 25.62 5.42 12.56
N PHE A 199 25.12 4.41 13.28
CA PHE A 199 25.92 3.61 14.22
C PHE A 199 27.11 2.91 13.55
N ARG A 200 26.96 2.50 12.28
CA ARG A 200 28.06 1.92 11.49
C ARG A 200 29.03 2.94 10.89
N GLY A 201 28.83 4.24 11.13
CA GLY A 201 29.65 5.30 10.54
C GLY A 201 29.58 5.38 9.01
N ARG A 202 28.54 4.78 8.41
CA ARG A 202 28.36 4.70 6.94
C ARG A 202 27.29 5.66 6.41
N ALA A 203 26.69 6.48 7.27
CA ALA A 203 25.72 7.48 6.88
C ALA A 203 26.16 8.89 7.28
N THR A 204 26.04 9.80 6.33
CA THR A 204 26.21 11.25 6.51
C THR A 204 24.86 11.91 6.22
N SER A 205 24.65 13.16 6.65
CA SER A 205 23.42 13.94 6.38
C SER A 205 23.05 14.07 4.88
N ALA A 206 23.94 13.68 3.96
CA ALA A 206 23.72 13.70 2.51
C ALA A 206 23.30 12.34 1.93
N THR A 207 23.29 11.26 2.71
CA THR A 207 22.88 9.93 2.26
C THR A 207 21.37 9.94 2.01
N ARG A 208 20.95 9.80 0.75
CA ARG A 208 19.53 9.67 0.40
C ARG A 208 19.02 8.30 0.83
N LEU A 209 18.03 8.28 1.71
CA LEU A 209 17.35 7.05 2.12
C LEU A 209 16.22 6.73 1.12
N PRO A 210 16.07 5.47 0.69
CA PRO A 210 14.95 5.02 -0.14
C PRO A 210 13.67 4.92 0.72
N PHE A 211 13.05 6.07 1.03
CA PHE A 211 11.85 6.13 1.87
C PHE A 211 10.67 5.39 1.23
N GLY A 212 10.52 5.46 -0.09
CA GLY A 212 9.49 4.76 -0.84
C GLY A 212 9.53 3.25 -0.62
N SER A 213 10.71 2.65 -0.52
CA SER A 213 10.91 1.22 -0.25
C SER A 213 10.39 0.82 1.13
N PHE A 214 10.69 1.61 2.16
CA PHE A 214 10.19 1.36 3.51
C PHE A 214 8.68 1.59 3.61
N LEU A 215 8.18 2.62 2.94
CA LEU A 215 6.74 2.90 2.86
C LEU A 215 5.97 1.78 2.16
N ALA A 216 6.47 1.28 1.02
CA ALA A 216 5.87 0.18 0.29
C ALA A 216 5.94 -1.14 1.07
N ALA A 217 7.04 -1.40 1.79
CA ALA A 217 7.15 -2.53 2.71
C ALA A 217 6.14 -2.43 3.87
N GLY A 218 5.97 -1.22 4.43
CA GLY A 218 4.91 -0.93 5.40
C GLY A 218 3.51 -1.16 4.82
N GLY A 219 3.29 -0.84 3.54
CA GLY A 219 2.07 -1.11 2.80
C GLY A 219 1.77 -2.60 2.65
N LEU A 220 2.78 -3.43 2.33
CA LEU A 220 2.66 -4.89 2.29
C LEU A 220 2.34 -5.48 3.66
N ALA A 221 2.98 -4.97 4.72
CA ALA A 221 2.69 -5.39 6.08
C ALA A 221 1.25 -4.99 6.48
N ALA A 222 0.82 -3.78 6.13
CA ALA A 222 -0.53 -3.29 6.38
C ALA A 222 -1.59 -4.07 5.60
N SER A 223 -1.30 -4.54 4.38
CA SER A 223 -2.26 -5.36 3.61
C SER A 223 -2.44 -6.77 4.20
N LEU A 224 -1.38 -7.33 4.80
CA LEU A 224 -1.43 -8.66 5.44
C LEU A 224 -2.00 -8.62 6.86
N PHE A 225 -1.58 -7.64 7.67
CA PHE A 225 -1.81 -7.64 9.12
C PHE A 225 -2.63 -6.45 9.62
N GLY A 226 -3.00 -5.51 8.74
CA GLY A 226 -3.61 -4.24 9.15
C GLY A 226 -4.86 -4.42 10.01
N THR A 227 -5.73 -5.36 9.66
CA THR A 227 -6.97 -5.65 10.42
C THR A 227 -6.69 -6.18 11.83
N ASN A 228 -5.73 -7.10 11.96
CA ASN A 228 -5.34 -7.68 13.24
C ASN A 228 -4.67 -6.63 14.14
N ILE A 229 -3.80 -5.79 13.58
CA ILE A 229 -3.08 -4.74 14.33
C ILE A 229 -4.04 -3.65 14.79
N ILE A 230 -4.91 -3.16 13.90
CA ILE A 230 -5.88 -2.10 14.23
C ILE A 230 -6.88 -2.60 15.27
N SER A 231 -7.38 -3.82 15.13
CA SER A 231 -8.32 -4.40 16.12
C SER A 231 -7.67 -4.63 17.48
N ALA A 232 -6.41 -5.07 17.53
CA ALA A 232 -5.64 -5.18 18.76
C ALA A 232 -5.48 -3.81 19.44
N TYR A 233 -5.15 -2.77 18.67
CA TYR A 233 -5.00 -1.40 19.19
C TYR A 233 -6.31 -0.86 19.77
N ILE A 234 -7.43 -1.02 19.05
CA ILE A 234 -8.75 -0.60 19.52
C ILE A 234 -9.15 -1.37 20.79
N SER A 235 -8.82 -2.66 20.88
CA SER A 235 -9.12 -3.47 22.09
C SER A 235 -8.29 -3.09 23.31
N LEU A 236 -7.10 -2.53 23.12
CA LEU A 236 -6.25 -2.03 24.21
C LEU A 236 -6.71 -0.65 24.69
N LEU A 237 -7.32 0.15 23.82
CA LEU A 237 -7.82 1.49 24.14
C LEU A 237 -9.19 1.50 24.82
N ARG A 238 -9.85 0.35 24.92
CA ARG A 238 -11.19 0.17 25.48
C ARG A 238 -11.09 -0.50 26.85
#